data_AF-A0A8T2XQ58-F1
#
_entry.id   AF-A0A8T2XQ58-F1
#
_cell.length_a   1.000
_cell.length_b   1.000
_cell.length_c   1.000
_cell.angle_alpha   90.00
_cell.angle_beta   90.00
_cell.angle_gamma   90.00
#
_symmetry.space_group_name_H-M   'P 1'
#
loop_
_entity.id
_entity.type
_entity.pdbx_description
1 polymer ?
#
loop_
_entity_poly.entity_id
_entity_poly.type
_entity_poly.pdbx_seq_one_letter_code
_entity_poly.pdbx_strand_id
1 'polypeptide(L)'
;MHIVQSIQTQLAEFRSYEGQDMLYTGDKIVPIKLDLRVNNTLIKDQFLWDMNNFDSDPEDFAKTFCDDLGIQDPEVGPAVAFAIREQLYETAVQSVAAAREIRMSKKGRRGAEYVPASKAGGTSLDLMKLFNNKYSVVRKRKDWDVYGPMVDLLSNEEVDALEAREERNARSMI
;
A
#
# COMPACT_ATOMS: atom_id res chain seq x y z
N MET A 1 -9.81 3.26 30.13
CA MET A 1 -9.08 4.39 29.49
C MET A 1 -8.13 3.93 28.36
N HIS A 2 -8.15 2.66 27.93
CA HIS A 2 -7.18 2.13 26.95
C HIS A 2 -7.49 2.50 25.49
N ILE A 3 -8.76 2.54 25.10
CA ILE A 3 -9.16 2.84 23.71
C ILE A 3 -8.73 4.25 23.30
N VAL A 4 -9.05 5.24 24.15
CA VAL A 4 -8.68 6.64 23.91
C VAL A 4 -7.17 6.78 23.80
N GLN A 5 -6.41 6.15 24.69
CA GLN A 5 -4.95 6.19 24.64
C GLN A 5 -4.39 5.60 23.34
N SER A 6 -4.97 4.49 22.85
CA SER A 6 -4.59 3.86 21.58
C SER A 6 -4.79 4.81 20.41
N ILE A 7 -5.97 5.44 20.30
CA ILE A 7 -6.29 6.40 19.23
C ILE A 7 -5.34 7.60 19.30
N GLN A 8 -5.10 8.16 20.48
CA GLN A 8 -4.18 9.29 20.64
C GLN A 8 -2.74 8.94 20.23
N THR A 9 -2.32 7.70 20.48
CA THR A 9 -0.98 7.23 20.10
C THR A 9 -0.86 7.12 18.58
N GLN A 10 -1.84 6.50 17.92
CA GLN A 10 -1.89 6.39 16.46
C GLN A 10 -1.91 7.77 15.78
N LEU A 11 -2.68 8.72 16.32
CA LEU A 11 -2.71 10.10 15.83
C LEU A 11 -1.36 10.79 16.01
N ALA A 12 -0.72 10.67 17.18
CA ALA A 12 0.57 11.28 17.44
C ALA A 12 1.65 10.73 16.50
N GLU A 13 1.64 9.43 16.24
CA GLU A 13 2.53 8.78 15.28
C GLU A 13 2.31 9.31 13.86
N PHE A 14 1.05 9.35 13.39
CA PHE A 14 0.70 9.90 12.08
C PHE A 14 1.21 11.34 11.92
N ARG A 15 0.95 12.22 12.90
CA ARG A 15 1.39 13.62 12.89
C ARG A 15 2.90 13.79 12.86
N SER A 16 3.67 12.84 13.40
CA SER A 16 5.14 12.88 13.36
C SER A 16 5.72 12.77 11.94
N TYR A 17 4.91 12.30 11.00
CA TYR A 17 5.25 12.20 9.58
C TYR A 17 4.85 13.44 8.77
N GLU A 18 3.92 14.26 9.28
CA GLU A 18 3.52 15.52 8.64
C GLU A 18 4.71 16.49 8.62
N GLY A 19 5.10 16.94 7.41
CA GLY A 19 6.23 17.85 7.20
C GLY A 19 7.56 17.18 6.84
N GLN A 20 7.64 15.85 6.79
CA GLN A 20 8.69 15.15 6.04
C GLN A 20 8.23 15.04 4.58
N ASP A 21 9.14 15.12 3.59
CA ASP A 21 8.84 15.01 2.14
C ASP A 21 8.26 13.63 1.74
N MET A 22 7.15 13.23 2.36
CA MET A 22 6.41 11.99 2.17
C MET A 22 5.87 11.87 0.75
N LEU A 23 5.45 13.01 0.18
CA LEU A 23 4.72 13.11 -1.08
C LEU A 23 5.53 13.61 -2.28
N TYR A 24 6.77 14.09 -2.10
CA TYR A 24 7.49 14.83 -3.16
C TYR A 24 8.70 14.10 -3.76
N THR A 25 8.68 12.76 -3.75
CA THR A 25 9.80 11.96 -4.27
C THR A 25 9.41 11.17 -5.52
N GLY A 26 9.11 11.89 -6.61
CA GLY A 26 8.94 11.35 -7.98
C GLY A 26 7.69 10.51 -8.20
N ASP A 27 7.47 10.05 -9.44
CA ASP A 27 6.34 9.19 -9.83
C ASP A 27 6.31 7.90 -8.98
N LYS A 28 5.40 7.86 -8.00
CA LYS A 28 5.24 6.75 -7.06
C LYS A 28 3.95 6.00 -7.34
N ILE A 29 4.06 5.02 -8.22
CA ILE A 29 3.01 4.03 -8.45
C ILE A 29 3.23 2.84 -7.51
N VAL A 30 2.24 2.53 -6.68
CA VAL A 30 2.30 1.49 -5.66
C VAL A 30 1.23 0.41 -5.91
N PRO A 31 1.53 -0.88 -5.72
CA PRO A 31 0.52 -1.91 -5.81
C PRO A 31 -0.36 -1.89 -4.55
N ILE A 32 -1.67 -1.89 -4.74
CA ILE A 32 -2.67 -2.09 -3.69
C ILE A 32 -3.23 -3.49 -3.85
N LYS A 33 -3.30 -4.23 -2.73
CA LYS A 33 -3.86 -5.58 -2.68
C LYS A 33 -5.07 -5.58 -1.76
N LEU A 34 -6.23 -5.95 -2.29
CA LEU A 34 -7.43 -6.20 -1.51
C LEU A 34 -7.50 -7.70 -1.24
N ASP A 35 -7.60 -8.07 0.03
CA ASP A 35 -7.96 -9.41 0.50
C ASP A 35 -8.84 -9.21 1.73
N LEU A 36 -10.12 -8.93 1.49
CA LEU A 36 -11.06 -8.46 2.49
C LEU A 36 -12.21 -9.46 2.65
N ARG A 37 -12.60 -9.71 3.90
CA ARG A 37 -13.87 -10.35 4.26
C ARG A 37 -14.72 -9.35 5.00
N VAL A 38 -15.83 -8.95 4.41
CA VAL A 38 -16.81 -8.03 5.01
C VAL A 38 -18.15 -8.75 5.01
N ASN A 39 -18.64 -9.11 6.21
CA ASN A 39 -19.83 -9.93 6.38
C ASN A 39 -19.75 -11.21 5.54
N ASN A 40 -20.64 -11.33 4.56
CA ASN A 40 -20.75 -12.45 3.62
C ASN A 40 -19.95 -12.23 2.33
N THR A 41 -19.29 -11.10 2.15
CA THR A 41 -18.61 -10.75 0.90
C THR A 41 -17.10 -10.93 1.05
N LEU A 42 -16.52 -11.78 0.21
CA LEU A 42 -15.07 -11.89 0.02
C LEU A 42 -14.65 -11.08 -1.21
N ILE A 43 -13.59 -10.30 -1.07
CA ILE A 43 -13.08 -9.42 -2.12
C ILE A 43 -11.60 -9.65 -2.26
N LYS A 44 -11.18 -10.02 -3.46
CA LYS A 44 -9.76 -10.11 -3.83
C LYS A 44 -9.51 -9.31 -5.08
N ASP A 45 -8.56 -8.39 -5.02
CA ASP A 45 -8.12 -7.63 -6.18
C ASP A 45 -6.68 -7.16 -5.98
N GLN A 46 -6.01 -6.84 -7.09
CA GLN A 46 -4.76 -6.11 -7.06
C GLN A 46 -4.77 -5.06 -8.17
N PHE A 47 -4.47 -3.81 -7.81
CA PHE A 47 -4.35 -2.71 -8.75
C PHE A 47 -3.15 -1.82 -8.40
N LEU A 48 -2.89 -0.84 -9.26
CA LEU A 48 -1.82 0.12 -9.06
C LEU A 48 -2.42 1.48 -8.70
N TRP A 49 -1.89 2.13 -7.68
CA TRP A 49 -2.31 3.45 -7.22
C TRP A 49 -1.18 4.46 -7.40
N ASP A 50 -1.49 5.63 -7.95
CA ASP A 50 -0.54 6.74 -8.05
C ASP A 50 -0.65 7.62 -6.80
N MET A 51 0.40 7.64 -5.98
CA MET A 51 0.44 8.45 -4.76
C MET A 51 0.51 9.96 -5.02
N ASN A 52 0.85 10.37 -6.25
CA ASN A 52 0.95 11.78 -6.62
C ASN A 52 -0.32 12.31 -7.29
N ASN A 53 -1.30 11.45 -7.56
CA ASN A 53 -2.58 11.88 -8.10
C ASN A 53 -3.52 12.31 -6.97
N PHE A 54 -3.53 13.60 -6.66
CA PHE A 54 -4.37 14.17 -5.62
C PHE A 54 -5.87 14.15 -5.93
N ASP A 55 -6.24 13.94 -7.19
CA ASP A 55 -7.63 13.78 -7.61
C ASP A 55 -8.13 12.34 -7.42
N SER A 56 -7.25 11.38 -7.07
CA SER A 56 -7.63 10.01 -6.75
C SER A 56 -8.03 9.90 -5.28
N ASP A 57 -9.34 9.94 -5.01
CA ASP A 57 -9.89 9.67 -3.67
C ASP A 57 -10.24 8.18 -3.50
N PRO A 58 -9.70 7.49 -2.47
CA PRO A 58 -10.03 6.08 -2.19
C PRO A 58 -11.54 5.80 -2.01
N GLU A 59 -12.30 6.75 -1.49
CA GLU A 59 -13.73 6.63 -1.23
C GLU A 59 -14.53 6.67 -2.54
N ASP A 60 -14.19 7.58 -3.45
CA ASP A 60 -14.80 7.63 -4.79
C ASP A 60 -14.44 6.39 -5.61
N PHE A 61 -13.19 5.91 -5.51
CA PHE A 61 -12.78 4.64 -6.11
C PHE A 61 -13.59 3.48 -5.54
N ALA A 62 -13.68 3.36 -4.21
CA ALA A 62 -14.38 2.26 -3.56
C ALA A 62 -15.88 2.25 -3.89
N LYS A 63 -16.50 3.42 -4.01
CA LYS A 63 -17.89 3.56 -4.46
C LYS A 63 -18.04 3.01 -5.88
N THR A 64 -17.22 3.47 -6.81
CA THR A 64 -17.24 3.02 -8.21
C THR A 64 -16.97 1.51 -8.31
N PHE A 65 -16.02 1.01 -7.53
CA PHE A 65 -15.70 -0.43 -7.43
C PHE A 65 -16.91 -1.27 -6.99
N CYS A 66 -17.66 -0.81 -5.99
CA CYS A 66 -18.87 -1.49 -5.55
C CYS A 66 -19.98 -1.44 -6.61
N ASP A 67 -20.18 -0.28 -7.23
CA ASP A 67 -21.18 -0.08 -8.29
C ASP A 67 -20.91 -0.99 -9.50
N ASP A 68 -19.65 -1.05 -9.96
CA ASP A 68 -19.22 -1.86 -11.12
C ASP A 68 -19.36 -3.37 -10.88
N LEU A 69 -19.16 -3.81 -9.63
CA LEU A 69 -19.23 -5.23 -9.25
C LEU A 69 -20.62 -5.63 -8.72
N GLY A 70 -21.57 -4.69 -8.66
CA GLY A 70 -22.92 -4.94 -8.14
C GLY A 70 -22.96 -5.32 -6.66
N ILE A 71 -21.98 -4.85 -5.88
CA ILE A 71 -21.91 -5.10 -4.44
C ILE A 71 -22.92 -4.21 -3.73
N GLN A 72 -23.86 -4.83 -3.01
CA GLN A 72 -24.95 -4.14 -2.33
C GLN A 72 -24.69 -3.87 -0.85
N ASP A 73 -23.71 -4.56 -0.26
CA ASP A 73 -23.38 -4.40 1.16
C ASP A 73 -22.75 -3.01 1.39
N PRO A 74 -23.39 -2.12 2.19
CA PRO A 74 -22.91 -0.78 2.41
C PRO A 74 -21.62 -0.71 3.23
N GLU A 75 -21.23 -1.79 3.92
CA GLU A 75 -19.99 -1.84 4.71
C GLU A 75 -18.75 -2.13 3.85
N VAL A 76 -18.94 -2.68 2.64
CA VAL A 76 -17.84 -3.03 1.73
C VAL A 76 -17.10 -1.79 1.23
N GLY A 77 -17.81 -0.78 0.74
CA GLY A 77 -17.18 0.43 0.20
C GLY A 77 -16.22 1.11 1.20
N PRO A 78 -16.67 1.40 2.43
CA PRO A 78 -15.80 1.90 3.50
C PRO A 78 -14.61 1.00 3.80
N ALA A 79 -14.79 -0.33 3.83
CA ALA A 79 -13.70 -1.27 4.07
C ALA A 79 -12.63 -1.25 2.96
N VAL A 80 -13.06 -1.17 1.69
CA VAL A 80 -12.14 -1.03 0.54
C VAL A 80 -11.37 0.28 0.61
N ALA A 81 -12.06 1.40 0.87
CA ALA A 81 -11.41 2.71 1.00
C ALA A 81 -10.40 2.73 2.14
N PHE A 82 -10.75 2.15 3.29
CA PHE A 82 -9.86 2.02 4.44
C PHE A 82 -8.62 1.21 4.10
N ALA A 83 -8.77 0.05 3.46
CA ALA A 83 -7.65 -0.82 3.08
C ALA A 83 -6.67 -0.14 2.10
N ILE A 84 -7.19 0.69 1.18
CA ILE A 84 -6.37 1.51 0.30
C ILE A 84 -5.58 2.54 1.12
N ARG A 85 -6.25 3.32 1.97
CA ARG A 85 -5.61 4.36 2.79
C ARG A 85 -4.55 3.80 3.73
N GLU A 86 -4.81 2.65 4.33
CA GLU A 86 -3.86 1.95 5.21
C GLU A 86 -2.58 1.57 4.46
N GLN A 87 -2.69 0.90 3.29
CA GLN A 87 -1.52 0.54 2.49
C GLN A 87 -0.74 1.75 1.97
N LEU A 88 -1.43 2.83 1.62
CA LEU A 88 -0.78 4.09 1.22
C LEU A 88 0.00 4.70 2.39
N TYR A 89 -0.56 4.68 3.59
CA TYR A 89 0.11 5.15 4.80
C TYR A 89 1.34 4.30 5.13
N GLU A 90 1.23 2.98 5.13
CA GLU A 90 2.37 2.08 5.36
C GLU A 90 3.50 2.32 4.35
N THR A 91 3.16 2.47 3.08
CA THR A 91 4.14 2.75 2.03
C THR A 91 4.83 4.10 2.23
N ALA A 92 4.07 5.12 2.65
CA ALA A 92 4.63 6.43 2.99
C ALA A 92 5.62 6.32 4.16
N VAL A 93 5.23 5.67 5.26
CA VAL A 93 6.07 5.43 6.44
C VAL A 93 7.37 4.73 6.08
N GLN A 94 7.30 3.65 5.31
CA GLN A 94 8.48 2.92 4.83
C GLN A 94 9.40 3.80 4.00
N SER A 95 8.84 4.66 3.13
CA SER A 95 9.63 5.56 2.28
C SER A 95 10.42 6.59 3.10
N VAL A 96 9.83 7.11 4.18
CA VAL A 96 10.51 8.02 5.10
C VAL A 96 11.55 7.31 5.96
N ALA A 97 11.25 6.12 6.45
CA ALA A 97 12.21 5.30 7.19
C ALA A 97 13.46 5.04 6.33
N ALA A 98 13.26 4.62 5.08
CA ALA A 98 14.36 4.43 4.12
C ALA A 98 15.16 5.73 3.86
N ALA A 99 14.48 6.87 3.72
CA ALA A 99 15.14 8.16 3.54
C ALA A 99 16.00 8.58 4.75
N ARG A 100 15.52 8.31 5.98
CA ARG A 100 16.26 8.55 7.23
C ARG A 100 17.53 7.69 7.30
N GLU A 101 17.43 6.41 6.99
CA GLU A 101 18.58 5.48 6.95
C GLU A 101 19.68 5.93 5.98
N ILE A 102 19.31 6.41 4.80
CA ILE A 102 20.26 6.94 3.80
C ILE A 102 21.00 8.18 4.33
N ARG A 103 20.31 9.07 5.05
CA ARG A 103 20.91 10.28 5.64
C ARG A 103 21.89 9.93 6.78
N MET A 104 21.55 8.96 7.62
CA MET A 104 22.41 8.50 8.72
C MET A 104 23.66 7.79 8.19
N SER A 105 23.53 6.96 7.17
CA SER A 105 24.65 6.27 6.52
C SER A 105 25.68 7.22 5.89
N LYS A 106 25.27 8.41 5.43
CA LYS A 106 26.18 9.45 4.90
C LYS A 106 26.96 10.20 5.99
N LYS A 107 26.46 10.23 7.22
CA LYS A 107 27.12 10.91 8.36
C LYS A 107 28.33 10.10 8.88
N GLY A 108 28.38 8.79 8.65
CA GLY A 108 29.48 7.90 9.06
C GLY A 108 30.70 7.84 8.14
N ARG A 109 30.70 8.53 6.99
CA ARG A 109 31.83 8.58 6.03
C ARG A 109 32.40 9.98 5.81
N ARG A 110 32.54 10.78 6.87
CA ARG A 110 33.29 12.05 6.80
C ARG A 110 34.61 11.88 7.52
N GLY A 111 35.59 11.33 6.81
CA GLY A 111 36.95 11.14 7.31
C GLY A 111 37.84 10.34 6.38
N ALA A 112 38.17 10.90 5.21
CA ALA A 112 39.40 10.64 4.42
C ALA A 112 39.34 11.49 3.14
N GLU A 113 40.27 12.43 2.98
CA GLU A 113 40.49 13.15 1.72
C GLU A 113 41.16 12.24 0.68
N TYR A 114 40.76 12.35 -0.60
CA TYR A 114 41.65 12.14 -1.74
C TYR A 114 41.13 12.86 -3.01
N VAL A 115 42.08 13.45 -3.75
CA VAL A 115 41.99 14.34 -4.93
C VAL A 115 41.82 13.53 -6.25
N PRO A 116 41.33 14.10 -7.38
CA PRO A 116 40.65 13.35 -8.43
C PRO A 116 41.58 12.86 -9.55
N ALA A 117 41.21 11.72 -10.17
CA ALA A 117 41.74 11.29 -11.46
C ALA A 117 40.62 10.66 -12.30
N SER A 118 40.43 11.24 -13.47
CA SER A 118 39.44 10.90 -14.50
C SER A 118 39.74 9.58 -15.22
N LYS A 119 38.73 8.70 -15.37
CA LYS A 119 38.19 8.18 -16.65
C LYS A 119 37.29 6.94 -16.43
N ALA A 120 36.22 6.91 -17.22
CA ALA A 120 35.30 5.81 -17.52
C ALA A 120 34.29 5.40 -16.41
N GLY A 121 33.01 5.39 -16.79
CA GLY A 121 31.93 4.83 -15.98
C GLY A 121 31.01 5.88 -15.37
N GLY A 122 30.58 6.88 -16.14
CA GLY A 122 29.43 7.71 -15.76
C GLY A 122 28.16 6.87 -15.75
N THR A 123 27.91 6.11 -14.69
CA THR A 123 26.56 5.67 -14.32
C THR A 123 25.87 6.83 -13.61
N SER A 124 25.74 7.97 -14.30
CA SER A 124 24.55 8.77 -14.07
C SER A 124 23.41 7.85 -14.43
N LEU A 125 22.74 7.30 -13.41
CA LEU A 125 21.45 6.66 -13.57
C LEU A 125 20.54 7.74 -14.13
N ASP A 126 20.53 7.81 -15.46
CA ASP A 126 19.72 8.68 -16.27
C ASP A 126 18.28 8.27 -15.96
N LEU A 127 17.69 8.96 -14.99
CA LEU A 127 16.34 8.69 -14.49
C LEU A 127 15.31 8.81 -15.63
N MET A 128 15.64 9.52 -16.70
CA MET A 128 14.80 9.59 -17.91
C MET A 128 14.77 8.29 -18.72
N LYS A 129 15.78 7.41 -18.63
CA LYS A 129 15.76 6.11 -19.32
C LYS A 129 14.92 5.03 -18.62
N LEU A 130 14.43 5.32 -17.41
CA LEU A 130 13.55 4.41 -16.66
C LEU A 130 12.07 4.52 -17.04
N PHE A 131 11.68 5.57 -17.77
CA PHE A 131 10.29 5.80 -18.18
C PHE A 131 9.78 4.85 -19.28
N ASN A 132 10.64 4.04 -19.91
CA ASN A 132 10.22 3.26 -21.09
C ASN A 132 10.08 1.74 -20.88
N ASN A 133 10.26 1.20 -19.67
CA ASN A 133 10.25 -0.27 -19.48
C ASN A 133 9.71 -0.81 -18.14
N LYS A 134 9.11 0.01 -17.28
CA LYS A 134 8.58 -0.44 -15.97
C LYS A 134 7.08 -0.63 -15.92
N TYR A 135 6.35 -0.01 -16.86
CA TYR A 135 4.90 -0.06 -16.92
C TYR A 135 4.53 -0.40 -18.36
N SER A 136 4.12 -1.64 -18.58
CA SER A 136 3.55 -2.07 -19.85
C SER A 136 2.05 -1.89 -19.76
N VAL A 137 1.44 -1.26 -20.77
CA VAL A 137 -0.03 -1.18 -20.91
C VAL A 137 -0.62 -2.59 -20.91
N VAL A 138 0.07 -3.54 -21.52
CA VAL A 138 -0.32 -4.96 -21.53
C VAL A 138 0.33 -5.67 -20.34
N ARG A 139 -0.49 -6.24 -19.45
CA ARG A 139 0.01 -7.08 -18.36
C ARG A 139 0.58 -8.39 -18.89
N LYS A 140 1.63 -8.90 -18.23
CA LYS A 140 2.18 -10.21 -18.57
C LYS A 140 1.16 -11.28 -18.20
N ARG A 141 1.04 -12.33 -19.03
CA ARG A 141 0.08 -13.43 -18.80
C ARG A 141 0.14 -14.03 -17.38
N LYS A 142 1.35 -14.15 -16.82
CA LYS A 142 1.57 -14.69 -15.47
C LYS A 142 1.00 -13.83 -14.33
N ASP A 143 0.70 -12.56 -14.60
CA ASP A 143 0.18 -11.63 -13.59
C ASP A 143 -1.36 -11.54 -13.70
N TRP A 144 -1.97 -12.19 -14.69
CA TRP A 144 -3.39 -11.99 -15.00
C TRP A 144 -4.32 -12.50 -13.89
N ASP A 145 -3.94 -13.58 -13.21
CA ASP A 145 -4.73 -14.20 -12.13
C ASP A 145 -4.80 -13.32 -10.87
N VAL A 146 -3.94 -12.31 -10.75
CA VAL A 146 -3.86 -11.45 -9.56
C VAL A 146 -4.46 -10.07 -9.82
N TYR A 147 -4.49 -9.63 -11.09
CA TYR A 147 -5.04 -8.32 -11.47
C TYR A 147 -6.44 -8.51 -12.05
N GLY A 148 -7.45 -8.26 -11.22
CA GLY A 148 -8.85 -8.39 -11.55
C GLY A 148 -9.67 -8.63 -10.29
N PRO A 149 -10.81 -7.94 -10.13
CA PRO A 149 -11.65 -8.13 -8.96
C PRO A 149 -12.32 -9.50 -8.98
N MET A 150 -12.18 -10.23 -7.88
CA MET A 150 -12.91 -11.44 -7.54
C MET A 150 -13.79 -11.13 -6.34
N VAL A 151 -15.09 -11.39 -6.50
CA VAL A 151 -16.09 -11.19 -5.43
C VAL A 151 -16.84 -12.50 -5.25
N ASP A 152 -16.72 -13.09 -4.06
CA ASP A 152 -17.46 -14.29 -3.69
C ASP A 152 -18.45 -13.95 -2.56
N LEU A 153 -19.70 -14.38 -2.72
CA LEU A 153 -20.74 -14.26 -1.71
C LEU A 153 -20.88 -15.58 -0.95
N LEU A 154 -20.57 -15.53 0.33
CA LEU A 154 -20.66 -16.66 1.26
C LEU A 154 -22.06 -16.78 1.83
N SER A 155 -22.54 -18.00 1.97
CA SER A 155 -23.69 -18.30 2.81
C SER A 155 -23.36 -18.07 4.29
N ASN A 156 -24.39 -17.88 5.13
CA ASN A 156 -24.20 -17.74 6.57
C ASN A 156 -23.53 -18.99 7.18
N GLU A 157 -23.83 -20.18 6.66
CA GLU A 157 -23.19 -21.42 7.11
C GLU A 157 -21.67 -21.42 6.80
N GLU A 158 -21.28 -20.93 5.62
CA GLU A 158 -19.86 -20.78 5.27
C GLU A 158 -19.16 -19.73 6.13
N VAL A 159 -19.82 -18.61 6.43
CA VAL A 159 -19.30 -17.57 7.33
C VAL A 159 -19.07 -18.14 8.74
N ASP A 160 -20.07 -18.82 9.30
CA ASP A 160 -20.00 -19.43 10.62
C ASP A 160 -18.91 -20.51 10.68
N ALA A 161 -18.79 -21.32 9.63
CA ALA A 161 -17.76 -22.35 9.53
C ALA A 161 -16.34 -21.74 9.45
N LEU A 162 -16.17 -20.62 8.74
CA LEU A 162 -14.90 -19.90 8.66
C LEU A 162 -14.54 -19.28 10.00
N GLU A 163 -15.49 -18.61 10.67
CA GLU A 163 -15.26 -18.01 11.99
C GLU A 163 -14.90 -19.06 13.04
N ALA A 164 -15.61 -20.18 13.07
CA ALA A 164 -15.28 -21.30 13.97
C ALA A 164 -13.87 -21.85 13.73
N ARG A 165 -13.44 -21.90 12.46
CA ARG A 165 -12.08 -22.32 12.09
C ARG A 165 -11.03 -21.28 12.49
N GLU A 166 -11.29 -20.00 12.26
CA GLU A 166 -10.42 -18.89 12.66
C GLU A 166 -10.25 -18.84 14.17
N GLU A 167 -11.33 -18.99 14.94
CA GLU A 167 -11.30 -19.00 16.39
C GLU A 167 -10.50 -20.19 16.93
N ARG A 168 -10.69 -21.38 16.33
CA ARG A 168 -9.88 -22.57 16.67
C ARG A 168 -8.40 -22.35 16.38
N ASN A 169 -8.07 -21.75 15.24
CA ASN A 169 -6.69 -21.45 14.87
C ASN A 169 -6.06 -20.43 15.83
N ALA A 170 -6.78 -19.36 16.16
CA ALA A 170 -6.33 -18.35 17.11
C ALA A 170 -6.08 -18.95 18.50
N ARG A 171 -6.99 -19.81 18.99
CA ARG A 171 -6.82 -20.54 20.25
C ARG A 171 -5.63 -21.50 20.25
N SER A 172 -5.24 -22.04 19.10
CA SER A 172 -4.08 -22.94 18.98
C SER A 172 -2.74 -22.20 18.96
N MET A 173 -2.74 -20.87 18.80
CA MET A 173 -1.53 -20.05 18.77
C MET A 173 -1.18 -19.41 20.14
N ILE A 174 -2.00 -19.66 21.16
CA ILE A 174 -1.80 -19.20 22.55
C ILE A 174 -1.33 -20.38 23.39
#